data_AF-A0A924NGS9-F1
#
_entry.id   AF-A0A924NGS9-F1
#
_cell.length_a   1.000
_cell.length_b   1.000
_cell.length_c   1.000
_cell.angle_alpha   90.00
_cell.angle_beta   90.00
_cell.angle_gamma   90.00
#
_symmetry.space_group_name_H-M   'P 1'
#
loop_
_entity.id
_entity.type
_entity.pdbx_description
1 polymer ?
#
loop_
_entity_poly.entity_id
_entity_poly.type
_entity_poly.pdbx_seq_one_letter_code
_entity_poly.pdbx_strand_id
1 'polypeptide(L)'
;LQTQSHQVCKIHVTEEARHIAYARDELSRYHHRGLVKLGERLMLGFVAWQAPDALTPPAAYAAAGLDPVEASRQAKANPAWRATKVRHGKKVLSHLDDAGLIGRSNRWMFRRAGLLPA
;
A
#
# COMPACT_ATOMS: atom_id res chain seq x y z
N LEU A 1 22.29 -5.26 -11.84
CA LEU A 1 21.36 -4.22 -12.36
C LEU A 1 22.17 -3.20 -13.15
N GLN A 2 21.74 -2.85 -14.36
CA GLN A 2 22.43 -1.85 -15.19
C GLN A 2 22.45 -0.49 -14.45
N THR A 3 23.56 0.24 -14.55
CA THR A 3 23.82 1.49 -13.77
C THR A 3 22.73 2.55 -13.96
N GLN A 4 22.10 2.57 -15.15
CA GLN A 4 21.01 3.49 -15.48
C GLN A 4 19.74 3.24 -14.66
N SER A 5 19.34 1.98 -14.45
CA SER A 5 18.15 1.64 -13.65
C SER A 5 18.29 2.12 -12.21
N HIS A 6 19.50 2.02 -11.64
CA HIS A 6 19.75 2.50 -10.29
C HIS A 6 19.60 4.01 -10.16
N GLN A 7 20.08 4.78 -11.14
CA GLN A 7 19.93 6.23 -11.14
C GLN A 7 18.46 6.66 -11.28
N VAL A 8 17.71 6.02 -12.17
CA VAL A 8 16.27 6.30 -12.33
C VAL A 8 15.51 5.99 -11.04
N CYS A 9 15.76 4.84 -10.41
CA CYS A 9 15.14 4.51 -9.12
C CYS A 9 15.51 5.52 -8.03
N LYS A 10 16.77 5.98 -7.98
CA LYS A 10 17.22 6.99 -7.01
C LYS A 10 16.48 8.31 -7.19
N ILE A 11 16.36 8.79 -8.43
CA ILE A 11 15.62 10.00 -8.75
C ILE A 11 14.16 9.81 -8.35
N HIS A 12 13.51 8.74 -8.79
CA HIS A 12 12.11 8.46 -8.50
C HIS A 12 11.81 8.43 -6.99
N VAL A 13 12.59 7.69 -6.20
CA VAL A 13 12.40 7.63 -4.73
C VAL A 13 12.57 9.01 -4.08
N THR A 14 13.49 9.82 -4.59
CA THR A 14 13.72 11.18 -4.08
C THR A 14 12.55 12.11 -4.41
N GLU A 15 12.01 12.02 -5.62
CA GLU A 15 10.84 12.78 -6.07
C GLU A 15 9.57 12.37 -5.29
N GLU A 16 9.31 11.07 -5.16
CA GLU A 16 8.15 10.56 -4.40
C GLU A 16 8.24 10.91 -2.91
N ALA A 17 9.45 10.95 -2.33
CA ALA A 17 9.61 11.42 -0.96
C ALA A 17 9.17 12.88 -0.79
N ARG A 18 9.40 13.72 -1.80
CA ARG A 18 8.93 15.11 -1.83
C ARG A 18 7.41 15.18 -1.97
N HIS A 19 6.82 14.40 -2.87
CA HIS A 19 5.36 14.32 -3.04
C HIS A 19 4.65 13.86 -1.76
N ILE A 20 5.19 12.82 -1.10
CA ILE A 20 4.66 12.34 0.17
C ILE A 20 4.76 13.44 1.24
N ALA A 21 5.85 14.18 1.31
CA ALA A 21 5.98 15.27 2.28
C ALA A 21 4.89 16.34 2.09
N TYR A 22 4.62 16.75 0.84
CA TYR A 22 3.55 17.71 0.54
C TYR A 22 2.17 17.15 0.87
N ALA A 23 1.88 15.91 0.47
CA ALA A 23 0.61 15.26 0.79
C ALA A 23 0.35 15.16 2.30
N ARG A 24 1.39 14.94 3.10
CA ARG A 24 1.28 14.91 4.57
C ARG A 24 1.00 16.28 5.17
N ASP A 25 1.69 17.31 4.70
CA ASP A 25 1.46 18.68 5.14
C ASP A 25 0.03 19.12 4.79
N GLU A 26 -0.42 18.80 3.58
CA GLU A 26 -1.77 19.12 3.11
C GLU A 26 -2.84 18.35 3.89
N LEU A 27 -2.64 17.04 4.13
CA LEU A 27 -3.54 16.23 4.93
C LEU A 27 -3.71 16.77 6.35
N SER A 28 -2.68 17.39 6.93
CA SER A 28 -2.76 18.01 8.26
C SER A 28 -3.64 19.26 8.30
N ARG A 29 -3.83 19.93 7.15
CA ARG A 29 -4.59 21.17 7.02
C ARG A 29 -6.09 20.91 6.80
N TYR A 30 -6.46 19.72 6.29
CA TYR A 30 -7.85 19.38 5.98
C TYR A 30 -8.48 18.45 7.03
N HIS A 31 -9.61 18.88 7.58
CA HIS A 31 -10.40 18.11 8.54
C HIS A 31 -11.81 17.86 8.05
N HIS A 32 -11.93 17.12 6.94
CA HIS A 32 -13.23 16.71 6.42
C HIS A 32 -14.02 15.90 7.46
N ARG A 33 -15.35 16.05 7.44
CA ARG A 33 -16.28 15.40 8.38
C ARG A 33 -17.46 14.80 7.64
N GLY A 34 -18.25 13.98 8.34
CA GLY A 34 -19.46 13.37 7.80
C GLY A 34 -19.20 12.48 6.59
N LEU A 35 -20.03 12.64 5.54
CA LEU A 35 -19.99 11.82 4.33
C LEU A 35 -18.69 11.95 3.54
N VAL A 36 -18.07 13.13 3.52
CA VAL A 36 -16.79 13.35 2.82
C VAL A 36 -15.70 12.47 3.43
N LYS A 37 -15.56 12.50 4.77
CA LYS A 37 -14.59 11.65 5.48
C LYS A 37 -14.87 10.16 5.30
N LEU A 38 -16.15 9.78 5.22
CA LEU A 38 -16.52 8.40 4.93
C LEU A 38 -16.09 7.98 3.52
N GLY A 39 -16.33 8.82 2.51
CA GLY A 39 -15.92 8.60 1.14
C GLY A 39 -14.40 8.43 1.01
N GLU A 40 -13.62 9.31 1.65
CA GLU A 40 -12.16 9.22 1.69
C GLU A 40 -11.69 7.92 2.31
N ARG A 41 -12.27 7.52 3.46
CA ARG A 41 -11.94 6.24 4.11
C ARG A 41 -12.23 5.06 3.19
N LEU A 42 -13.39 5.03 2.56
CA LEU A 42 -13.76 3.93 1.68
C LEU A 42 -12.86 3.85 0.44
N MET A 43 -12.58 4.99 -0.20
CA MET A 43 -11.65 5.08 -1.33
C MET A 43 -10.25 4.62 -0.93
N LEU A 44 -9.71 5.12 0.18
CA LEU A 44 -8.40 4.73 0.67
C LEU A 44 -8.33 3.24 1.01
N GLY A 45 -9.36 2.70 1.65
CA GLY A 45 -9.46 1.28 1.95
C GLY A 45 -9.48 0.41 0.70
N PHE A 46 -10.26 0.83 -0.32
CA PHE A 46 -10.35 0.13 -1.59
C PHE A 46 -9.00 0.11 -2.32
N VAL A 47 -8.32 1.25 -2.41
CA VAL A 47 -6.99 1.35 -3.01
C VAL A 47 -5.99 0.47 -2.26
N ALA A 48 -5.97 0.52 -0.93
CA ALA A 48 -5.10 -0.30 -0.10
C ALA A 48 -5.38 -1.82 -0.24
N TRP A 49 -6.63 -2.19 -0.52
CA TRP A 49 -7.02 -3.57 -0.76
C TRP A 49 -6.52 -4.10 -2.10
N GLN A 50 -6.62 -3.30 -3.16
CA GLN A 50 -6.25 -3.70 -4.52
C GLN A 50 -4.74 -3.60 -4.79
N ALA A 51 -4.04 -2.67 -4.15
CA ALA A 51 -2.63 -2.37 -4.44
C ALA A 51 -1.67 -3.58 -4.42
N PRO A 52 -1.73 -4.52 -3.45
CA PRO A 52 -0.81 -5.65 -3.42
C PRO A 52 -0.93 -6.55 -4.66
N ASP A 53 -2.15 -6.79 -5.14
CA ASP A 53 -2.40 -7.64 -6.31
C ASP A 53 -2.03 -6.91 -7.62
N ALA A 54 -2.13 -5.58 -7.65
CA ALA A 54 -1.68 -4.77 -8.78
C ALA A 54 -0.14 -4.69 -8.89
N LEU A 55 0.57 -4.67 -7.77
CA LEU A 55 2.05 -4.61 -7.74
C LEU A 55 2.71 -5.94 -8.10
N THR A 56 2.05 -7.07 -7.84
CA THR A 56 2.58 -8.40 -8.17
C THR A 56 1.50 -9.21 -8.89
N PRO A 57 1.21 -8.87 -10.16
CA PRO A 57 0.18 -9.55 -10.92
C PRO A 57 0.61 -10.99 -11.25
N PRO A 58 -0.35 -11.90 -11.51
CA PRO A 58 -0.04 -13.29 -11.87
C PRO A 58 0.95 -13.43 -13.03
N ALA A 59 0.93 -12.51 -14.00
CA ALA A 59 1.87 -12.47 -15.11
C ALA A 59 3.35 -12.35 -14.68
N ALA A 60 3.63 -11.75 -13.52
CA ALA A 60 4.99 -11.67 -12.99
C ALA A 60 5.52 -13.06 -12.58
N TYR A 61 4.65 -13.92 -12.04
CA TYR A 61 5.00 -15.30 -11.74
C TYR A 61 5.20 -16.14 -13.01
N ALA A 62 4.33 -15.95 -14.02
CA ALA A 62 4.50 -16.59 -15.33
C ALA A 62 5.84 -16.24 -15.97
N ALA A 63 6.21 -14.95 -15.95
CA ALA A 63 7.49 -14.47 -16.47
C ALA A 63 8.70 -15.04 -15.73
N ALA A 64 8.53 -15.41 -14.45
CA ALA A 64 9.55 -16.10 -13.65
C ALA A 64 9.54 -17.64 -13.84
N GLY A 65 8.71 -18.18 -14.74
CA GLY A 65 8.59 -19.62 -15.00
C GLY A 65 7.77 -20.39 -13.97
N LEU A 66 6.96 -19.71 -13.16
CA LEU A 66 6.11 -20.33 -12.14
C LEU A 66 4.65 -20.46 -12.60
N ASP A 67 3.93 -21.44 -12.06
CA ASP A 67 2.47 -21.50 -12.20
C ASP A 67 1.84 -20.26 -11.55
N PRO A 68 1.14 -19.39 -12.31
CA PRO A 68 0.66 -18.11 -11.79
C PRO A 68 -0.39 -18.23 -10.68
N VAL A 69 -1.22 -19.28 -10.73
CA VAL A 69 -2.30 -19.50 -9.79
C VAL A 69 -1.72 -20.01 -8.48
N GLU A 70 -0.88 -21.03 -8.56
CA GLU A 70 -0.26 -21.64 -7.38
C GLU A 70 0.73 -20.68 -6.71
N ALA A 71 1.57 -19.98 -7.48
CA ALA A 71 2.51 -19.00 -6.94
C ALA A 71 1.79 -17.83 -6.25
N SER A 72 0.70 -17.32 -6.83
CA SER A 72 -0.12 -16.28 -6.21
C SER A 72 -0.77 -16.76 -4.91
N ARG A 73 -1.28 -17.99 -4.88
CA ARG A 73 -1.84 -18.61 -3.69
C ARG A 73 -0.80 -18.73 -2.57
N GLN A 74 0.39 -19.23 -2.89
CA GLN A 74 1.50 -19.36 -1.95
C GLN A 74 1.98 -18.00 -1.44
N ALA A 75 2.14 -17.01 -2.31
CA ALA A 75 2.53 -15.65 -1.93
C ALA A 75 1.51 -15.00 -0.99
N LYS A 76 0.21 -15.17 -1.25
CA LYS A 76 -0.87 -14.67 -0.39
C LYS A 76 -0.89 -15.33 0.99
N ALA A 77 -0.57 -16.61 1.06
CA ALA A 77 -0.47 -17.38 2.30
C ALA A 77 0.85 -17.14 3.07
N ASN A 78 1.89 -16.58 2.42
CA ASN A 78 3.22 -16.45 2.99
C ASN A 78 3.26 -15.46 4.18
N PRO A 79 3.57 -15.90 5.41
CA PRO A 79 3.63 -15.05 6.58
C PRO A 79 4.79 -14.04 6.53
N ALA A 80 5.93 -14.39 5.94
CA ALA A 80 7.06 -13.49 5.77
C ALA A 80 6.74 -12.36 4.78
N TRP A 81 5.96 -12.66 3.74
CA TRP A 81 5.48 -11.63 2.82
C TRP A 81 4.52 -10.66 3.50
N ARG A 82 3.56 -11.18 4.28
CA ARG A 82 2.66 -10.35 5.09
C ARG A 82 3.44 -9.48 6.08
N ALA A 83 4.41 -10.03 6.79
CA ALA A 83 5.25 -9.28 7.72
C ALA A 83 6.04 -8.15 7.02
N THR A 84 6.52 -8.42 5.80
CA THR A 84 7.21 -7.42 4.98
C THR A 84 6.29 -6.27 4.59
N LYS A 85 5.06 -6.56 4.13
CA LYS A 85 4.06 -5.53 3.83
C LYS A 85 3.75 -4.65 5.03
N VAL A 86 3.52 -5.26 6.20
CA VAL A 86 3.28 -4.52 7.45
C VAL A 86 4.48 -3.63 7.82
N ARG A 87 5.71 -4.17 7.77
CA ARG A 87 6.94 -3.43 8.10
C ARG A 87 7.15 -2.23 7.18
N HIS A 88 6.99 -2.42 5.87
CA HIS A 88 7.21 -1.37 4.87
C HIS A 88 6.08 -0.34 4.88
N GLY A 89 4.84 -0.76 5.10
CA GLY A 89 3.68 0.13 5.19
C GLY A 89 3.60 0.93 6.49
N LYS A 90 4.30 0.52 7.56
CA LYS A 90 4.15 1.04 8.93
C LYS A 90 4.09 2.58 9.02
N LYS A 91 5.06 3.28 8.40
CA LYS A 91 5.17 4.75 8.50
C LYS A 91 4.02 5.49 7.80
N VAL A 92 3.56 4.97 6.66
CA VAL A 92 2.44 5.56 5.91
C VAL A 92 1.12 5.24 6.61
N LEU A 93 0.92 3.99 6.99
CA LEU A 93 -0.29 3.55 7.68
C LEU A 93 -0.48 4.24 9.03
N SER A 94 0.61 4.46 9.80
CA SER A 94 0.52 5.20 11.06
C SER A 94 0.03 6.63 10.83
N HIS A 95 0.57 7.33 9.82
CA HIS A 95 0.16 8.69 9.53
C HIS A 95 -1.29 8.79 9.04
N LEU A 96 -1.75 7.82 8.25
CA LEU A 96 -3.15 7.73 7.82
C LEU A 96 -4.08 7.40 9.00
N ASP A 97 -3.64 6.60 9.97
CA ASP A 97 -4.39 6.33 11.20
C ASP A 97 -4.47 7.59 12.08
N ASP A 98 -3.36 8.32 12.24
CA ASP A 98 -3.29 9.59 12.98
C ASP A 98 -4.22 10.67 12.38
N ALA A 99 -4.29 10.75 11.05
CA ALA A 99 -5.25 11.62 10.35
C ALA A 99 -6.72 11.14 10.45
N GLY A 100 -6.95 9.96 11.03
CA GLY A 100 -8.25 9.32 11.15
C GLY A 100 -8.81 8.82 9.82
N LEU A 101 -7.97 8.57 8.82
CA LEU A 101 -8.34 7.96 7.54
C LEU A 101 -8.36 6.43 7.59
N ILE A 102 -7.84 5.82 8.66
CA ILE A 102 -8.05 4.40 8.97
C ILE A 102 -9.07 4.29 10.11
N GLY A 103 -10.27 3.80 9.80
CA GLY A 103 -11.39 3.76 10.75
C GLY A 103 -12.18 2.47 10.67
N ARG A 104 -13.27 2.38 11.42
CA ARG A 104 -14.12 1.17 11.45
C ARG A 104 -14.67 0.80 10.06
N SER A 105 -14.93 1.78 9.19
CA SER A 105 -15.51 1.55 7.86
C SER A 105 -14.56 0.86 6.87
N ASN A 106 -13.24 1.02 7.01
CA ASN A 106 -12.26 0.54 6.03
C ASN A 106 -11.15 -0.34 6.62
N ARG A 107 -10.96 -0.39 7.95
CA ARG A 107 -9.87 -1.16 8.59
C ARG A 107 -9.84 -2.64 8.19
N TRP A 108 -11.00 -3.22 7.92
CA TRP A 108 -11.10 -4.60 7.42
C TRP A 108 -10.42 -4.79 6.06
N MET A 109 -10.43 -3.79 5.18
CA MET A 109 -9.80 -3.82 3.84
C MET A 109 -8.28 -3.92 3.97
N PHE A 110 -7.69 -3.14 4.88
CA PHE A 110 -6.26 -3.20 5.19
C PHE A 110 -5.85 -4.55 5.80
N ARG A 111 -6.66 -5.11 6.69
CA ARG A 111 -6.43 -6.47 7.24
C ARG A 111 -6.50 -7.54 6.15
N ARG A 112 -7.49 -7.44 5.25
CA ARG A 112 -7.65 -8.35 4.12
C ARG A 112 -6.47 -8.29 3.15
N ALA A 113 -5.90 -7.11 2.95
CA ALA A 113 -4.67 -6.89 2.18
C ALA A 113 -3.41 -7.41 2.88
N GLY A 114 -3.48 -7.73 4.17
CA GLY A 114 -2.31 -8.09 5.00
C GLY A 114 -1.38 -6.90 5.25
N LEU A 115 -1.92 -5.68 5.26
CA LEU A 115 -1.21 -4.43 5.60
C LEU A 115 -1.31 -4.09 7.09
N LEU A 116 -2.36 -4.58 7.76
CA LEU A 116 -2.50 -4.52 9.21
C LEU A 116 -2.52 -5.94 9.80
N PRO A 117 -2.05 -6.11 11.05
CA PRO A 117 -2.27 -7.35 11.78
C PRO A 117 -3.79 -7.63 11.90
N ALA A 118 -4.13 -8.91 11.90
CA ALA A 118 -5.51 -9.37 12.05
C ALA A 118 -6.13 -8.85 13.35
#